data_AF-A0A662LXP7-F1
#
_entry.id   AF-A0A662LXP7-F1
#
_cell.length_a   1.000
_cell.length_b   1.000
_cell.length_c   1.000
_cell.angle_alpha   90.00
_cell.angle_beta   90.00
_cell.angle_gamma   90.00
#
_symmetry.space_group_name_H-M   'P 1'
#
loop_
_entity.id
_entity.type
_entity.pdbx_description
1 polymer ?
#
loop_
_entity_poly.entity_id
_entity_poly.type
_entity_poly.pdbx_seq_one_letter_code
_entity_poly.pdbx_strand_id
1 'polypeptide(L)'
;MRRGIAVLVGSIGLFSLLVGIALAGQPAGLDVAPPDHVVKLIFIHHSCGENWLSDGDGGLGLALEANNYFVSDTNYGWGPEGIGDRTDIPDWPEWFLGDRSLLYLDALYHESEQNSPYTRTLPDPGGENEIVMFKSCFPNSELGGSPDGSPTPEGGLTVGHAKYIYNELLGYFVTRPDKLFIVITAPPVSDQTFAENARAFNDWLVND
;
A
#
# COMPACT_ATOMS: atom_id res chain seq x y z
N MET A 1 -29.32 -76.61 1.64
CA MET A 1 -28.93 -75.18 1.57
C MET A 1 -28.70 -74.67 2.98
N ARG A 2 -27.44 -74.61 3.44
CA ARG A 2 -27.00 -73.85 4.62
C ARG A 2 -25.47 -73.75 4.61
N ARG A 3 -25.06 -72.53 4.27
CA ARG A 3 -23.79 -71.81 4.39
C ARG A 3 -22.63 -72.50 5.12
N GLY A 4 -21.50 -72.61 4.41
CA GLY A 4 -20.18 -72.80 5.00
C GLY A 4 -19.68 -71.54 5.68
N ILE A 5 -19.00 -71.71 6.82
CA ILE A 5 -18.28 -70.67 7.54
C ILE A 5 -16.80 -70.87 7.19
N ALA A 6 -16.25 -69.94 6.42
CA ALA A 6 -14.81 -69.82 6.20
C ALA A 6 -14.23 -68.96 7.33
N VAL A 7 -13.21 -69.49 8.00
CA VAL A 7 -12.33 -68.77 8.91
C VAL A 7 -11.40 -67.92 8.06
N LEU A 8 -11.39 -66.59 8.25
CA LEU A 8 -10.38 -65.72 7.67
C LEU A 8 -9.56 -65.06 8.78
N VAL A 9 -8.26 -65.30 8.69
CA VAL A 9 -7.17 -64.84 9.55
C VAL A 9 -7.05 -63.32 9.48
N GLY A 10 -7.10 -62.65 10.63
CA GLY A 10 -6.83 -61.21 10.75
C GLY A 10 -5.33 -60.96 10.85
N SER A 11 -4.73 -60.46 9.78
CA SER A 11 -3.34 -59.99 9.76
C SER A 11 -3.29 -58.55 10.28
N ILE A 12 -2.55 -58.32 11.36
CA ILE A 12 -2.26 -56.98 11.91
C ILE A 12 -1.27 -56.29 10.98
N GLY A 13 -1.74 -55.30 10.21
CA GLY A 13 -0.91 -54.43 9.38
C GLY A 13 -0.31 -53.29 10.21
N LEU A 14 1.02 -53.24 10.29
CA LEU A 14 1.78 -52.16 10.92
C LEU A 14 1.77 -50.94 9.99
N PHE A 15 1.04 -49.89 10.34
CA PHE A 15 1.09 -48.59 9.64
C PHE A 15 2.28 -47.78 10.18
N SER A 16 3.38 -47.74 9.46
CA SER A 16 4.50 -46.85 9.74
C SER A 16 4.15 -45.43 9.26
N LEU A 17 3.85 -44.54 10.20
CA LEU A 17 3.63 -43.12 9.95
C LEU A 17 4.99 -42.44 9.68
N LEU A 18 5.30 -42.17 8.41
CA LEU A 18 6.41 -41.29 8.04
C LEU A 18 6.01 -39.85 8.32
N VAL A 19 6.43 -39.32 9.47
CA VAL A 19 6.37 -37.89 9.77
C VAL A 19 7.46 -37.22 8.94
N GLY A 20 7.06 -36.61 7.82
CA GLY A 20 7.92 -35.71 7.07
C GLY A 20 8.17 -34.46 7.91
N ILE A 21 9.40 -34.30 8.40
CA ILE A 21 9.85 -33.03 8.96
C ILE A 21 9.97 -32.07 7.78
N ALA A 22 8.98 -31.20 7.61
CA ALA A 22 9.13 -30.04 6.75
C ALA A 22 10.18 -29.13 7.39
N LEU A 23 11.40 -29.15 6.85
CA LEU A 23 12.36 -28.08 7.07
C LEU A 23 11.73 -26.83 6.47
N ALA A 24 11.22 -25.94 7.32
CA ALA A 24 10.85 -24.60 6.91
C ALA A 24 12.08 -23.97 6.25
N GLY A 25 12.00 -23.74 4.94
CA GLY A 25 13.03 -23.02 4.21
C GLY A 25 13.24 -21.66 4.86
N GLN A 26 14.49 -21.26 5.07
CA GLN A 26 14.78 -19.87 5.41
C GLN A 26 14.20 -18.97 4.32
N PRO A 27 13.67 -17.78 4.66
CA PRO A 27 13.25 -16.85 3.64
C PRO A 27 14.45 -16.60 2.71
N ALA A 28 14.27 -16.85 1.42
CA ALA A 28 15.20 -16.34 0.42
C ALA A 28 15.35 -14.84 0.68
N GLY A 29 16.58 -14.33 0.67
CA GLY A 29 16.81 -12.89 0.78
C GLY A 29 15.93 -12.15 -0.22
N LEU A 30 15.40 -10.98 0.16
CA LEU A 30 14.62 -10.15 -0.74
C LEU A 30 15.45 -9.88 -2.01
N ASP A 31 14.86 -10.13 -3.17
CA ASP A 31 15.46 -9.71 -4.43
C ASP A 31 15.37 -8.18 -4.51
N VAL A 32 16.51 -7.53 -4.64
CA VAL A 32 16.65 -6.08 -4.73
C VAL A 32 17.08 -5.65 -6.13
N ALA A 33 17.14 -6.57 -7.09
CA ALA A 33 17.39 -6.22 -8.48
C ALA A 33 16.23 -5.39 -9.03
N PRO A 34 16.50 -4.38 -9.88
CA PRO A 34 15.45 -3.68 -10.61
C PRO A 34 14.64 -4.66 -11.48
N PRO A 35 13.35 -4.36 -11.76
CA PRO A 35 12.55 -5.15 -12.70
C PRO A 35 13.24 -5.28 -14.07
N ASP A 36 13.05 -6.41 -14.74
CA ASP A 36 13.64 -6.69 -16.06
C ASP A 36 12.93 -5.96 -17.22
N HIS A 37 11.81 -5.31 -16.93
CA HIS A 37 11.03 -4.45 -17.81
C HIS A 37 10.67 -3.14 -17.10
N VAL A 38 10.23 -2.13 -17.85
CA VAL A 38 9.79 -0.87 -17.26
C VAL A 38 8.45 -1.07 -16.57
N VAL A 39 8.37 -0.72 -15.28
CA VAL A 39 7.16 -0.83 -14.45
C VAL A 39 6.58 0.56 -14.21
N LYS A 40 5.26 0.72 -14.35
CA LYS A 40 4.59 2.01 -14.14
C LYS A 40 4.25 2.23 -12.67
N LEU A 41 4.65 3.39 -12.15
CA LEU A 41 4.41 3.83 -10.78
C LEU A 41 3.74 5.20 -10.82
N ILE A 42 2.65 5.35 -10.07
CA ILE A 42 2.03 6.65 -9.82
C ILE A 42 2.18 7.08 -8.37
N PHE A 43 2.56 8.34 -8.17
CA PHE A 43 2.65 8.97 -6.86
C PHE A 43 1.49 9.94 -6.65
N ILE A 44 0.60 9.64 -5.70
CA ILE A 44 -0.47 10.54 -5.26
C ILE A 44 0.09 11.42 -4.14
N HIS A 45 0.21 12.72 -4.40
CA HIS A 45 0.79 13.62 -3.42
C HIS A 45 0.29 15.06 -3.54
N HIS A 46 0.53 15.81 -2.46
CA HIS A 46 0.45 17.26 -2.42
C HIS A 46 1.74 17.88 -1.87
N SER A 47 1.95 19.17 -2.11
CA SER A 47 2.99 19.96 -1.44
C SER A 47 4.38 19.31 -1.53
N CYS A 48 4.98 18.89 -0.41
CA CYS A 48 6.34 18.35 -0.33
C CYS A 48 6.60 17.08 -1.19
N GLY A 49 5.57 16.45 -1.76
CA GLY A 49 5.78 15.32 -2.69
C GLY A 49 6.43 15.75 -3.99
N GLU A 50 6.16 16.98 -4.45
CA GLU A 50 6.86 17.59 -5.59
C GLU A 50 8.36 17.67 -5.31
N ASN A 51 8.74 18.10 -4.10
CA ASN A 51 10.15 18.17 -3.69
C ASN A 51 10.81 16.78 -3.62
N TRP A 52 10.04 15.70 -3.45
CA TRP A 52 10.62 14.35 -3.49
C TRP A 52 11.00 13.99 -4.93
N LEU A 53 10.12 14.30 -5.89
CA LEU A 53 10.32 13.99 -7.31
C LEU A 53 11.37 14.90 -7.96
N SER A 54 11.35 16.19 -7.63
CA SER A 54 12.23 17.24 -8.17
C SER A 54 13.71 16.85 -8.17
N ASP A 55 14.37 17.00 -9.32
CA ASP A 55 15.77 16.65 -9.55
C ASP A 55 16.73 17.37 -8.59
N GLY A 56 16.43 18.63 -8.26
CA GLY A 56 17.27 19.50 -7.44
C GLY A 56 17.09 19.30 -5.94
N ASP A 57 16.07 18.55 -5.54
CA ASP A 57 15.67 18.36 -4.15
C ASP A 57 15.88 16.89 -3.73
N GLY A 58 14.82 16.07 -3.77
CA GLY A 58 14.87 14.67 -3.39
C GLY A 58 15.43 13.74 -4.46
N GLY A 59 15.29 14.11 -5.75
CA GLY A 59 15.77 13.32 -6.89
C GLY A 59 15.13 11.93 -7.00
N LEU A 60 13.95 11.70 -6.41
CA LEU A 60 13.28 10.40 -6.41
C LEU A 60 12.89 9.95 -7.82
N GLY A 61 12.45 10.89 -8.68
CA GLY A 61 12.11 10.58 -10.07
C GLY A 61 13.29 9.98 -10.84
N LEU A 62 14.46 10.61 -10.73
CA LEU A 62 15.72 10.12 -11.32
C LEU A 62 16.14 8.76 -10.74
N ALA A 63 16.02 8.58 -9.42
CA ALA A 63 16.38 7.33 -8.76
C ALA A 63 15.48 6.17 -9.19
N LEU A 64 14.17 6.40 -9.31
CA LEU A 64 13.21 5.41 -9.79
C LEU A 64 13.43 5.10 -11.28
N GLU A 65 13.64 6.12 -12.11
CA GLU A 65 13.95 5.95 -13.54
C GLU A 65 15.21 5.09 -13.75
N ALA A 66 16.29 5.35 -13.00
CA ALA A 66 17.52 4.57 -13.07
C ALA A 66 17.33 3.08 -12.71
N ASN A 67 16.19 2.71 -12.12
CA ASN A 67 15.83 1.37 -11.71
C ASN A 67 14.57 0.84 -12.44
N ASN A 68 14.34 1.26 -13.69
CA ASN A 68 13.24 0.78 -14.56
C ASN A 68 11.82 1.10 -14.06
N TYR A 69 11.64 2.19 -13.32
CA TYR A 69 10.31 2.68 -12.98
C TYR A 69 9.93 3.90 -13.81
N PHE A 70 8.84 3.79 -14.56
CA PHE A 70 8.21 4.92 -15.24
C PHE A 70 7.31 5.64 -14.24
N VAL A 71 7.74 6.83 -13.80
CA VAL A 71 7.04 7.59 -12.75
C VAL A 71 6.07 8.61 -13.35
N SER A 72 4.82 8.53 -12.90
CA SER A 72 3.80 9.55 -13.04
C SER A 72 3.39 10.05 -11.66
N ASP A 73 2.72 11.20 -11.62
CA ASP A 73 2.25 11.75 -10.36
C ASP A 73 0.93 12.50 -10.53
N THR A 74 0.21 12.63 -9.44
CA THR A 74 -0.97 13.49 -9.31
C THR A 74 -0.68 14.57 -8.30
N ASN A 75 -1.23 15.78 -8.48
CA ASN A 75 -1.06 16.89 -7.54
C ASN A 75 -2.27 17.84 -7.61
N TYR A 76 -2.15 19.06 -7.08
CA TYR A 76 -3.20 20.08 -7.05
C TYR A 76 -4.04 20.15 -8.34
N GLY A 77 -5.36 20.08 -8.18
CA GLY A 77 -6.36 20.16 -9.25
C GLY A 77 -6.42 18.95 -10.18
N TRP A 78 -5.61 17.91 -9.94
CA TRP A 78 -5.56 16.74 -10.81
C TRP A 78 -6.84 15.90 -10.73
N GLY A 79 -7.17 15.27 -11.86
CA GLY A 79 -8.16 14.20 -11.96
C GLY A 79 -9.61 14.66 -11.97
N PRO A 80 -10.54 13.70 -12.10
CA PRO A 80 -11.97 13.99 -12.12
C PRO A 80 -12.39 14.71 -10.84
N GLU A 81 -13.16 15.80 -10.99
CA GLU A 81 -13.69 16.58 -9.86
C GLU A 81 -12.59 17.16 -8.93
N GLY A 82 -11.37 17.32 -9.46
CA GLY A 82 -10.22 17.84 -8.72
C GLY A 82 -9.84 16.96 -7.53
N ILE A 83 -10.02 15.64 -7.63
CA ILE A 83 -9.73 14.68 -6.55
C ILE A 83 -8.28 14.78 -6.03
N GLY A 84 -7.36 15.23 -6.88
CA GLY A 84 -5.98 15.56 -6.51
C GLY A 84 -5.87 16.54 -5.34
N ASP A 85 -6.86 17.42 -5.15
CA ASP A 85 -6.87 18.40 -4.04
C ASP A 85 -7.10 17.78 -2.65
N ARG A 86 -7.48 16.51 -2.58
CA ARG A 86 -7.97 15.83 -1.37
C ARG A 86 -7.08 14.63 -1.03
N THR A 87 -5.93 14.90 -0.42
CA THR A 87 -4.91 13.88 -0.13
C THR A 87 -4.60 13.75 1.36
N ASP A 88 -5.44 14.29 2.23
CA ASP A 88 -5.30 14.13 3.67
C ASP A 88 -5.83 12.75 4.12
N ILE A 89 -5.46 12.30 5.32
CA ILE A 89 -5.86 10.98 5.81
C ILE A 89 -7.39 10.79 5.72
N PRO A 90 -8.23 11.75 6.14
CA PRO A 90 -9.69 11.66 6.02
C PRO A 90 -10.24 11.62 4.59
N ASP A 91 -9.44 11.98 3.59
CA ASP A 91 -9.86 12.05 2.19
C ASP A 91 -9.73 10.70 1.47
N TRP A 92 -8.84 9.81 1.92
CA TRP A 92 -8.60 8.53 1.24
C TRP A 92 -9.84 7.66 1.01
N PRO A 93 -10.85 7.62 1.90
CA PRO A 93 -12.10 6.94 1.59
C PRO A 93 -12.78 7.44 0.32
N GLU A 94 -12.69 8.73 -0.02
CA GLU A 94 -13.26 9.28 -1.26
C GLU A 94 -12.58 8.68 -2.50
N TRP A 95 -11.26 8.53 -2.46
CA TRP A 95 -10.46 7.90 -3.52
C TRP A 95 -10.82 6.44 -3.72
N PHE A 96 -10.80 5.66 -2.64
CA PHE A 96 -10.76 4.19 -2.73
C PHE A 96 -12.10 3.50 -2.48
N LEU A 97 -13.01 4.15 -1.75
CA LEU A 97 -14.21 3.50 -1.20
C LEU A 97 -15.52 4.21 -1.58
N GLY A 98 -15.47 5.50 -1.92
CA GLY A 98 -16.64 6.32 -2.20
C GLY A 98 -17.39 5.93 -3.48
N ASP A 99 -18.60 6.46 -3.65
CA ASP A 99 -19.47 6.18 -4.82
C ASP A 99 -18.81 6.53 -6.16
N ARG A 100 -17.82 7.42 -6.14
CA ARG A 100 -17.07 7.91 -7.29
C ARG A 100 -15.67 7.28 -7.41
N SER A 101 -15.28 6.40 -6.48
CA SER A 101 -13.97 5.74 -6.44
C SER A 101 -13.59 5.09 -7.77
N LEU A 102 -14.52 4.37 -8.42
CA LEU A 102 -14.28 3.75 -9.73
C LEU A 102 -13.85 4.76 -10.80
N LEU A 103 -14.39 5.98 -10.79
CA LEU A 103 -13.99 7.04 -11.72
C LEU A 103 -12.58 7.55 -11.40
N TYR A 104 -12.28 7.78 -10.12
CA TYR A 104 -10.98 8.30 -9.70
C TYR A 104 -9.87 7.28 -9.94
N LEU A 105 -10.14 6.01 -9.63
CA LEU A 105 -9.19 4.91 -9.76
C LEU A 105 -8.94 4.54 -11.23
N ASP A 106 -9.97 4.60 -12.09
CA ASP A 106 -9.77 4.41 -13.53
C ASP A 106 -8.84 5.49 -14.12
N ALA A 107 -9.05 6.76 -13.74
CA ALA A 107 -8.17 7.85 -14.12
C ALA A 107 -6.74 7.67 -13.56
N LEU A 108 -6.62 7.30 -12.29
CA LEU A 108 -5.33 7.06 -11.62
C LEU A 108 -4.54 5.93 -12.28
N TYR A 109 -5.19 4.81 -12.57
CA TYR A 109 -4.53 3.66 -13.17
C TYR A 109 -4.06 3.95 -14.60
N HIS A 110 -4.73 4.81 -15.35
CA HIS A 110 -4.34 5.16 -16.73
C HIS A 110 -3.45 6.41 -16.86
N GLU A 111 -3.22 7.14 -15.76
CA GLU A 111 -2.40 8.35 -15.77
C GLU A 111 -0.93 8.05 -16.12
N SER A 112 -0.37 8.85 -17.03
CA SER A 112 0.98 8.67 -17.59
C SER A 112 1.76 9.99 -17.72
N GLU A 113 1.16 11.11 -17.32
CA GLU A 113 1.74 12.45 -17.37
C GLU A 113 2.52 12.79 -16.08
N GLN A 114 3.18 13.95 -16.11
CA GLN A 114 3.86 14.55 -14.96
C GLN A 114 3.04 15.77 -14.51
N ASN A 115 2.55 15.75 -13.27
CA ASN A 115 1.85 16.89 -12.65
C ASN A 115 2.77 17.72 -11.74
N SER A 116 4.07 17.37 -11.71
CA SER A 116 5.15 18.08 -11.04
C SER A 116 6.40 18.15 -11.94
N PRO A 117 7.30 19.13 -11.78
CA PRO A 117 8.51 19.24 -12.58
C PRO A 117 9.62 18.28 -12.08
N TYR A 118 9.98 17.29 -12.89
CA TYR A 118 11.15 16.41 -12.71
C TYR A 118 11.59 15.85 -14.07
N THR A 119 12.82 15.37 -14.16
CA THR A 119 13.28 14.69 -15.38
C THR A 119 12.66 13.29 -15.46
N ARG A 120 12.06 12.98 -16.63
CA ARG A 120 11.69 11.62 -17.03
C ARG A 120 12.05 11.40 -18.49
N THR A 121 12.94 10.44 -18.77
CA THR A 121 13.39 10.10 -20.13
C THR A 121 12.97 8.70 -20.55
N LEU A 122 12.52 7.85 -19.63
CA LEU A 122 11.96 6.54 -19.98
C LEU A 122 10.69 6.71 -20.83
N PRO A 123 10.59 6.01 -21.98
CA PRO A 123 9.37 6.00 -22.77
C PRO A 123 8.26 5.27 -22.01
N ASP A 124 7.02 5.72 -22.19
CA ASP A 124 5.86 5.05 -21.62
C ASP A 124 5.73 3.63 -22.20
N PRO A 125 5.81 2.57 -21.36
CA PRO A 125 5.62 1.20 -21.83
C PRO A 125 4.16 0.90 -22.20
N GLY A 126 3.23 1.82 -21.93
CA GLY A 126 1.78 1.61 -22.04
C GLY A 126 1.23 0.82 -20.85
N GLY A 127 -0.08 0.58 -20.87
CA GLY A 127 -0.77 -0.11 -19.78
C GLY A 127 -1.00 0.78 -18.54
N GLU A 128 -1.54 0.15 -17.49
CA GLU A 128 -1.89 0.81 -16.24
C GLU A 128 -0.69 0.92 -15.29
N ASN A 129 -0.75 1.89 -14.36
CA ASN A 129 0.12 1.92 -13.19
C ASN A 129 -0.04 0.65 -12.36
N GLU A 130 1.07 -0.05 -12.12
CA GLU A 130 1.13 -1.27 -11.30
C GLU A 130 1.42 -0.94 -9.83
N ILE A 131 2.13 0.17 -9.59
CA ILE A 131 2.45 0.65 -8.25
C ILE A 131 1.71 1.95 -7.99
N VAL A 132 0.99 2.01 -6.87
CA VAL A 132 0.35 3.23 -6.35
C VAL A 132 1.02 3.61 -5.05
N MET A 133 1.87 4.63 -5.10
CA MET A 133 2.44 5.25 -3.91
C MET A 133 1.58 6.44 -3.53
N PHE A 134 1.26 6.60 -2.26
CA PHE A 134 0.47 7.75 -1.81
C PHE A 134 0.92 8.25 -0.44
N LYS A 135 0.78 9.55 -0.25
CA LYS A 135 1.13 10.20 1.01
C LYS A 135 0.15 11.30 1.36
N SER A 136 -0.08 11.50 2.65
CA SER A 136 -0.78 12.68 3.14
C SER A 136 0.18 13.83 3.43
N CYS A 137 -0.33 15.06 3.43
CA CYS A 137 0.48 16.24 3.76
C CYS A 137 1.05 16.14 5.18
N PHE A 138 2.22 16.72 5.42
CA PHE A 138 2.87 16.63 6.75
C PHE A 138 1.99 17.10 7.93
N PRO A 139 1.04 18.06 7.82
CA PRO A 139 0.13 18.39 8.93
C PRO A 139 -0.77 17.23 9.37
N ASN A 140 -0.93 16.18 8.55
CA ASN A 140 -1.65 14.96 8.93
C ASN A 140 -0.93 14.16 10.02
N SER A 141 0.32 14.52 10.34
CA SER A 141 1.03 13.98 11.49
C SER A 141 0.56 14.58 12.82
N GLU A 142 -0.16 15.70 12.82
CA GLU A 142 -0.72 16.35 14.02
C GLU A 142 -2.02 15.66 14.48
N LEU A 143 -1.95 14.33 14.68
CA LEU A 143 -3.09 13.49 15.06
C LEU A 143 -3.52 13.78 16.50
N GLY A 144 -4.79 14.10 16.70
CA GLY A 144 -5.42 14.20 18.02
C GLY A 144 -5.80 12.84 18.61
N GLY A 145 -6.50 12.88 19.74
CA GLY A 145 -6.97 11.68 20.45
C GLY A 145 -5.88 11.04 21.32
N SER A 146 -5.96 9.71 21.47
CA SER A 146 -5.05 8.91 22.29
C SER A 146 -4.10 8.10 21.40
N PRO A 147 -2.81 7.94 21.77
CA PRO A 147 -1.88 7.09 21.01
C PRO A 147 -2.32 5.62 20.98
N ASP A 148 -2.98 5.17 22.06
CA ASP A 148 -3.58 3.84 22.18
C ASP A 148 -5.03 3.78 21.68
N GLY A 149 -5.48 4.80 20.95
CA GLY A 149 -6.84 4.85 20.41
C GLY A 149 -7.14 3.65 19.52
N SER A 150 -8.21 2.92 19.83
CA SER A 150 -8.74 1.87 18.97
C SER A 150 -9.31 2.45 17.67
N PRO A 151 -9.32 1.68 16.57
CA PRO A 151 -10.00 2.08 15.33
C PRO A 151 -11.46 2.49 15.60
N THR A 152 -11.86 3.68 15.14
CA THR A 152 -13.23 4.20 15.31
C THR A 152 -13.69 5.00 14.08
N PRO A 153 -14.92 4.77 13.58
CA PRO A 153 -15.44 5.49 12.40
C PRO A 153 -15.70 6.96 12.67
N GLU A 154 -15.98 7.35 13.92
CA GLU A 154 -16.13 8.75 14.30
C GLU A 154 -14.80 9.37 14.70
N GLY A 155 -14.45 10.49 14.08
CA GLY A 155 -13.34 11.33 14.51
C GLY A 155 -12.90 12.29 13.41
N GLY A 156 -12.27 13.40 13.81
CA GLY A 156 -11.46 14.18 12.87
C GLY A 156 -10.11 13.50 12.65
N LEU A 157 -9.07 14.30 12.38
CA LEU A 157 -7.69 13.82 12.32
C LEU A 157 -7.21 13.35 13.71
N THR A 158 -7.46 12.08 14.02
CA THR A 158 -7.11 11.42 15.29
C THR A 158 -6.52 10.05 15.03
N VAL A 159 -5.73 9.51 15.98
CA VAL A 159 -5.12 8.18 15.84
C VAL A 159 -6.18 7.09 15.59
N GLY A 160 -7.24 7.04 16.40
CA GLY A 160 -8.29 6.03 16.25
C GLY A 160 -9.02 6.12 14.90
N HIS A 161 -9.31 7.32 14.42
CA HIS A 161 -9.97 7.49 13.13
C HIS A 161 -9.05 7.18 11.94
N ALA A 162 -7.77 7.58 12.02
CA ALA A 162 -6.78 7.23 11.02
C ALA A 162 -6.61 5.69 10.90
N LYS A 163 -6.50 4.98 12.03
CA LYS A 163 -6.45 3.50 12.04
C LYS A 163 -7.70 2.89 11.40
N TYR A 164 -8.88 3.44 11.69
CA TYR A 164 -10.12 3.00 11.04
C TYR A 164 -10.05 3.16 9.52
N ILE A 165 -9.67 4.34 9.03
CA ILE A 165 -9.54 4.60 7.58
C ILE A 165 -8.59 3.60 6.93
N TYR A 166 -7.38 3.41 7.46
CA TYR A 166 -6.42 2.48 6.85
C TYR A 166 -6.88 1.02 6.88
N ASN A 167 -7.64 0.59 7.90
CA ASN A 167 -8.30 -0.72 7.90
C ASN A 167 -9.36 -0.85 6.80
N GLU A 168 -10.16 0.19 6.56
CA GLU A 168 -11.14 0.19 5.47
C GLU A 168 -10.45 0.17 4.08
N LEU A 169 -9.37 0.94 3.92
CA LEU A 169 -8.55 0.94 2.70
C LEU A 169 -7.95 -0.44 2.41
N LEU A 170 -7.51 -1.17 3.45
CA LEU A 170 -7.02 -2.54 3.29
C LEU A 170 -8.08 -3.44 2.65
N GLY A 171 -9.36 -3.23 2.98
CA GLY A 171 -10.49 -3.91 2.35
C GLY A 171 -10.56 -3.71 0.84
N TYR A 172 -10.19 -2.54 0.32
CA TYR A 172 -10.04 -2.30 -1.12
C TYR A 172 -8.75 -2.93 -1.67
N PHE A 173 -7.61 -2.73 -1.00
CA PHE A 173 -6.31 -3.19 -1.50
C PHE A 173 -6.25 -4.70 -1.72
N VAL A 174 -6.90 -5.50 -0.86
CA VAL A 174 -6.96 -6.97 -1.04
C VAL A 174 -7.74 -7.40 -2.29
N THR A 175 -8.54 -6.51 -2.89
CA THR A 175 -9.25 -6.79 -4.15
C THR A 175 -8.39 -6.56 -5.40
N ARG A 176 -7.20 -5.97 -5.24
CA ARG A 176 -6.29 -5.59 -6.32
C ARG A 176 -4.92 -6.28 -6.16
N PRO A 177 -4.86 -7.63 -6.25
CA PRO A 177 -3.58 -8.36 -6.16
C PRO A 177 -2.64 -8.07 -7.34
N ASP A 178 -3.14 -7.41 -8.38
CA ASP A 178 -2.40 -6.91 -9.54
C ASP A 178 -1.70 -5.57 -9.27
N LYS A 179 -1.91 -4.94 -8.10
CA LYS A 179 -1.35 -3.65 -7.73
C LYS A 179 -0.50 -3.75 -6.46
N LEU A 180 0.57 -2.97 -6.40
CA LEU A 180 1.31 -2.70 -5.17
C LEU A 180 0.92 -1.32 -4.62
N PHE A 181 0.33 -1.28 -3.43
CA PHE A 181 0.04 -0.03 -2.72
C PHE A 181 1.15 0.28 -1.73
N ILE A 182 1.69 1.49 -1.77
CA ILE A 182 2.73 1.97 -0.87
C ILE A 182 2.21 3.20 -0.12
N VAL A 183 1.97 3.02 1.18
CA VAL A 183 1.64 4.12 2.08
C VAL A 183 2.92 4.76 2.60
N ILE A 184 3.03 6.08 2.50
CA ILE A 184 4.12 6.82 3.12
C ILE A 184 3.70 7.31 4.50
N THR A 185 4.34 6.77 5.53
CA THR A 185 4.18 7.23 6.92
C THR A 185 4.66 8.67 7.06
N ALA A 186 4.00 9.45 7.90
CA ALA A 186 4.33 10.85 8.08
C ALA A 186 5.69 11.05 8.80
N PRO A 187 6.41 12.16 8.57
CA PRO A 187 7.67 12.42 9.26
C PRO A 187 7.47 12.63 10.78
N PRO A 188 8.54 12.54 11.59
CA PRO A 188 8.47 12.85 13.02
C PRO A 188 7.99 14.28 13.29
N VAL A 189 7.11 14.43 14.28
CA VAL A 189 6.57 15.72 14.72
C VAL A 189 7.41 16.29 15.86
N SER A 190 7.77 17.58 15.76
CA SER A 190 8.53 18.28 16.80
C SER A 190 7.65 18.85 17.92
N ASP A 191 6.38 19.13 17.63
CA ASP A 191 5.40 19.53 18.64
C ASP A 191 5.06 18.34 19.56
N GLN A 192 5.40 18.48 20.83
CA GLN A 192 5.18 17.45 21.86
C GLN A 192 3.71 17.12 22.07
N THR A 193 2.78 18.01 21.67
CA THR A 193 1.34 17.77 21.73
C THR A 193 0.92 16.59 20.85
N PHE A 194 1.60 16.38 19.72
CA PHE A 194 1.24 15.39 18.71
C PHE A 194 2.31 14.31 18.50
N ALA A 195 3.55 14.54 18.95
CA ALA A 195 4.68 13.65 18.69
C ALA A 195 4.47 12.19 19.14
N GLU A 196 3.80 11.97 20.28
CA GLU A 196 3.48 10.62 20.76
C GLU A 196 2.44 9.94 19.86
N ASN A 197 1.37 10.66 19.49
CA ASN A 197 0.31 10.16 18.60
C ASN A 197 0.84 9.83 17.20
N ALA A 198 1.64 10.72 16.61
CA ALA A 198 2.25 10.51 15.30
C ALA A 198 3.12 9.24 15.28
N ARG A 199 3.94 9.06 16.34
CA ARG A 199 4.79 7.88 16.48
C ARG A 199 3.96 6.61 16.64
N ALA A 200 3.00 6.61 17.56
CA ALA A 200 2.14 5.45 17.81
C ALA A 200 1.36 5.04 16.55
N PHE A 201 0.88 6.00 15.77
CA PHE A 201 0.19 5.72 14.51
C PHE A 201 1.14 5.15 13.44
N ASN A 202 2.33 5.71 13.27
CA ASN A 202 3.31 5.20 12.31
C ASN A 202 3.83 3.82 12.72
N ASP A 203 4.07 3.57 14.00
CA ASP A 203 4.47 2.25 14.52
C ASP A 203 3.36 1.23 14.26
N TRP A 204 2.09 1.60 14.44
CA TRP A 204 0.95 0.75 14.12
C TRP A 204 0.88 0.40 12.62
N LEU A 205 1.02 1.38 11.72
CA LEU A 205 1.00 1.14 10.26
C LEU A 205 2.05 0.11 9.77
N VAL A 206 3.14 -0.04 10.51
CA VAL A 206 4.25 -0.94 10.14
C VAL A 206 4.06 -2.34 10.74
N ASN A 207 3.44 -2.44 11.91
CA ASN A 207 3.47 -3.66 12.74
C ASN A 207 2.13 -4.39 12.83
N ASP A 208 1.01 -3.76 12.46
CA ASP A 208 -0.35 -4.28 12.63
C ASP A 208 -1.14 -4.24 11.31
#